data_AF-A6K3E7-F1
#
_entry.id   AF-A6K3E7-F1
#
_cell.length_a   1.000
_cell.length_b   1.000
_cell.length_c   1.000
_cell.angle_alpha   90.00
_cell.angle_beta   90.00
_cell.angle_gamma   90.00
#
_symmetry.space_group_name_H-M   'P 1'
#
loop_
_entity.id
_entity.type
_entity.pdbx_description
1 polymer ?
#
loop_
_entity_poly.entity_id
_entity_poly.type
_entity_poly.pdbx_seq_one_letter_code
_entity_poly.pdbx_strand_id
1 'polypeptide(L)'
;MTAVLLACGIDPERSILFQQSQVSEHTQLSWILTCMVRLPRLQHLHQWKAKAARQKHDGTVGLLTYPVLQAADILCYKSGTSEDQKACC
;
A
#
# COMPACT_ATOMS: atom_id res chain seq x y z
N MET A 1 -1.41 3.53 -17.81
CA MET A 1 -2.02 4.25 -16.66
C MET A 1 -1.54 5.69 -16.58
N THR A 2 -0.24 5.97 -16.70
CA THR A 2 0.33 7.34 -16.73
C THR A 2 -0.36 8.27 -17.73
N ALA A 3 -0.52 7.85 -18.98
CA ALA A 3 -1.20 8.66 -20.01
C ALA A 3 -2.67 9.00 -19.66
N VAL A 4 -3.36 8.12 -18.94
CA VAL A 4 -4.75 8.38 -18.49
C VAL A 4 -4.77 9.44 -17.39
N LEU A 5 -3.86 9.36 -16.42
CA LEU A 5 -3.77 10.36 -15.35
C LEU A 5 -3.40 11.75 -15.88
N LEU A 6 -2.49 11.82 -16.86
CA LEU A 6 -2.15 13.07 -17.55
C LEU A 6 -3.35 13.61 -18.34
N ALA A 7 -4.09 12.73 -19.05
CA ALA A 7 -5.30 13.13 -19.77
C ALA A 7 -6.43 13.58 -18.83
N CYS A 8 -6.50 13.06 -17.60
CA CYS A 8 -7.42 13.53 -16.56
C CYS A 8 -7.02 14.88 -15.94
N GLY A 9 -5.91 15.48 -16.38
CA GLY A 9 -5.49 16.82 -15.95
C GLY A 9 -4.52 16.84 -14.77
N ILE A 10 -3.86 15.72 -14.44
CA ILE A 10 -2.74 15.76 -13.50
C ILE A 10 -1.55 16.44 -14.19
N ASP A 11 -1.19 17.62 -13.67
CA ASP A 11 -0.06 18.42 -14.14
C ASP A 11 1.22 18.01 -13.38
N PRO A 12 2.25 17.46 -14.07
CA PRO A 12 3.50 17.05 -13.45
C PRO A 12 4.31 18.22 -12.86
N GLU A 13 4.08 19.46 -13.31
CA GLU A 13 4.73 20.65 -12.74
C GLU A 13 4.14 21.03 -11.37
N ARG A 14 2.91 20.60 -11.09
CA ARG A 14 2.21 20.86 -9.82
C ARG A 14 2.15 19.64 -8.90
N SER A 15 2.41 18.45 -9.42
CA SER A 15 2.22 17.19 -8.70
C SER A 15 3.29 16.18 -9.09
N ILE A 16 3.88 15.52 -8.09
CA ILE A 16 4.93 14.53 -8.34
C ILE A 16 4.26 13.20 -8.72
N LEU A 17 4.23 12.90 -10.02
CA LEU A 17 3.79 11.61 -10.55
C LEU A 17 5.01 10.71 -10.78
N PHE A 18 5.09 9.59 -10.09
CA PHE A 18 6.21 8.66 -10.20
C PHE A 18 5.76 7.20 -10.15
N GLN A 19 6.64 6.30 -10.57
CA GLN A 19 6.42 4.86 -10.49
C GLN A 19 7.00 4.32 -9.17
N GLN A 20 6.15 3.72 -8.34
CA GLN A 20 6.52 3.25 -7.00
C GLN A 20 7.74 2.32 -6.99
N SER A 21 7.88 1.43 -7.98
CA SER A 21 9.03 0.51 -8.06
C SER A 21 10.38 1.19 -8.35
N GLN A 22 10.39 2.46 -8.76
CA GLN A 22 11.62 3.23 -8.99
C GLN A 22 12.16 3.85 -7.69
N VAL A 23 11.40 3.78 -6.60
CA VAL A 23 11.76 4.38 -5.31
C VAL A 23 11.97 3.25 -4.30
N SER A 24 13.23 2.88 -4.07
CA SER A 24 13.62 1.76 -3.22
C SER A 24 13.21 1.91 -1.74
N GLU A 25 13.02 3.14 -1.30
CA GLU A 25 12.71 3.54 0.07
C GLU A 25 11.37 2.94 0.55
N HIS A 26 10.43 2.74 -0.37
CA HIS A 26 9.13 2.11 -0.08
C HIS A 26 9.29 0.68 0.43
N THR A 27 10.13 -0.13 -0.24
CA THR A 27 10.34 -1.53 0.14
C THR A 27 11.19 -1.63 1.41
N GLN A 28 12.18 -0.76 1.57
CA GLN A 28 13.00 -0.68 2.78
C GLN A 28 12.17 -0.33 4.02
N LEU A 29 11.32 0.71 3.92
CA LEU A 29 10.45 1.09 5.02
C LEU A 29 9.37 0.04 5.28
N SER A 30 8.81 -0.57 4.24
CA SER A 30 7.85 -1.68 4.37
C SER A 30 8.45 -2.86 5.15
N TRP A 31 9.73 -3.19 4.91
CA TRP A 31 10.42 -4.23 5.67
C TRP A 31 10.51 -3.90 7.16
N ILE A 32 10.93 -2.67 7.49
CA ILE A 32 11.01 -2.20 8.89
C ILE A 32 9.63 -2.23 9.56
N LEU A 33 8.60 -1.72 8.89
CA LEU A 33 7.24 -1.72 9.44
C LEU A 33 6.67 -3.12 9.61
N THR A 34 7.00 -4.06 8.73
CA THR A 34 6.57 -5.46 8.84
C THR A 34 7.08 -6.09 10.14
N CYS A 35 8.30 -5.75 10.58
CA CYS A 35 8.84 -6.19 11.86
C CYS A 35 8.06 -5.66 13.08
N MET A 36 7.23 -4.63 12.91
CA MET A 36 6.43 -4.01 13.97
C MET A 36 4.96 -4.48 13.96
N VAL A 37 4.54 -5.23 12.94
CA VAL A 37 3.15 -5.68 12.75
C VAL A 37 3.01 -7.16 13.10
N ARG A 38 1.99 -7.50 13.89
CA ARG A 38 1.68 -8.89 14.25
C ARG A 38 0.90 -9.60 13.15
N LEU A 39 1.30 -10.82 12.80
CA LEU A 39 0.65 -11.63 11.76
C LEU A 39 -0.88 -11.79 11.91
N PRO A 40 -1.45 -12.07 13.11
CA PRO A 40 -2.90 -12.19 13.27
C PRO A 40 -3.65 -10.90 12.93
N ARG A 41 -3.00 -9.73 13.11
CA ARG A 41 -3.58 -8.44 12.77
C ARG A 41 -3.86 -8.34 11.28
N LEU A 42 -2.91 -8.77 10.45
CA LEU A 42 -3.07 -8.79 8.99
C LEU A 42 -4.13 -9.79 8.54
N GLN A 43 -4.16 -10.98 9.16
CA GLN A 43 -5.16 -12.01 8.85
C GLN A 43 -6.59 -11.62 9.25
N HIS A 44 -6.75 -10.71 10.21
CA HIS A 44 -8.05 -10.21 10.64
C HIS A 44 -8.60 -9.08 9.76
N LEU A 45 -7.78 -8.47 8.89
CA LEU A 45 -8.24 -7.43 7.99
C LEU A 45 -9.37 -7.94 7.09
N HIS A 46 -10.48 -7.20 7.04
CA HIS A 46 -11.63 -7.55 6.22
C HIS A 46 -11.26 -7.70 4.74
N GLN A 47 -10.35 -6.84 4.26
CA GLN A 47 -9.82 -6.89 2.88
C GLN A 47 -9.08 -8.20 2.59
N TRP A 48 -8.31 -8.72 3.56
CA TRP A 48 -7.66 -10.02 3.43
C TRP A 48 -8.70 -11.13 3.34
N LYS A 49 -9.67 -11.18 4.27
CA LYS A 49 -10.72 -12.21 4.28
C LYS A 49 -11.53 -12.22 2.98
N ALA A 50 -11.93 -11.06 2.49
CA ALA A 50 -12.71 -10.93 1.25
C ALA A 50 -11.92 -11.38 0.02
N LYS A 51 -10.63 -11.00 -0.09
CA LYS A 51 -9.79 -11.34 -1.25
C LYS A 51 -9.27 -12.78 -1.20
N ALA A 52 -8.89 -13.28 -0.02
CA ALA A 52 -8.45 -14.67 0.18
C ALA A 52 -9.57 -15.68 -0.05
N ALA A 53 -10.81 -15.36 0.33
CA ALA A 53 -11.99 -16.19 0.04
C ALA A 53 -12.25 -16.30 -1.48
N ARG A 54 -12.10 -15.19 -2.23
CA ARG A 54 -12.19 -15.20 -3.70
C ARG A 54 -11.08 -16.01 -4.36
N GLN A 55 -9.90 -16.05 -3.74
CA GLN A 55 -8.73 -16.79 -4.24
C GLN A 55 -8.62 -18.21 -3.69
N LYS A 56 -9.65 -18.76 -3.03
CA LYS A 56 -9.68 -20.14 -2.51
C LYS A 56 -8.45 -20.52 -1.66
N HIS A 57 -7.98 -19.62 -0.80
CA HIS A 57 -6.75 -19.77 -0.01
C HIS A 57 -5.40 -19.68 -0.77
N ASP A 58 -5.38 -19.41 -2.08
CA ASP A 58 -4.16 -19.15 -2.87
C ASP A 58 -3.69 -17.68 -2.78
N GLY A 59 -3.99 -17.00 -1.67
CA GLY A 59 -3.57 -15.63 -1.44
C GLY A 59 -2.05 -15.55 -1.25
N THR A 60 -1.37 -14.73 -2.05
CA THR A 60 0.09 -14.54 -1.91
C THR A 60 0.42 -13.79 -0.62
N VAL A 61 1.64 -13.97 -0.10
CA VAL A 61 2.14 -13.19 1.04
C VAL A 61 2.09 -11.69 0.75
N GLY A 62 2.35 -11.29 -0.49
CA GLY A 62 2.22 -9.89 -0.92
C GLY A 62 0.79 -9.35 -0.76
N LEU A 63 -0.24 -10.17 -0.99
CA LEU A 63 -1.63 -9.77 -0.75
C LEU A 63 -1.97 -9.64 0.75
N LEU A 64 -1.25 -10.35 1.62
CA LEU A 64 -1.39 -10.20 3.07
C LEU A 64 -0.66 -8.94 3.58
N THR A 65 0.52 -8.66 3.03
CA THR A 65 1.42 -7.60 3.52
C THR A 65 1.31 -6.28 2.75
N TYR A 66 0.57 -6.21 1.63
CA TYR A 66 0.38 -4.94 0.91
C TYR A 66 -0.11 -3.79 1.79
N PRO A 67 -0.90 -3.97 2.86
CA PRO A 67 -1.30 -2.85 3.69
C PRO A 67 -0.13 -2.25 4.49
N VAL A 68 0.89 -3.05 4.78
CA VAL A 68 2.13 -2.57 5.40
C VAL A 68 2.96 -1.78 4.38
N LEU A 69 3.02 -2.23 3.12
CA LEU A 69 3.63 -1.46 2.04
C LEU A 69 2.88 -0.14 1.82
N GLN A 70 1.55 -0.16 1.82
CA GLN A 70 0.73 1.04 1.70
C GLN A 70 0.94 2.04 2.85
N ALA A 71 1.17 1.54 4.08
CA ALA A 71 1.56 2.38 5.21
C ALA A 71 2.95 2.99 5.00
N ALA A 72 3.92 2.22 4.48
CA ALA A 72 5.23 2.73 4.11
C ALA A 72 5.14 3.83 3.05
N ASP A 73 4.34 3.61 1.99
CA ASP A 73 4.16 4.57 0.91
C ASP A 73 3.67 5.94 1.43
N ILE A 74 2.77 5.96 2.42
CA ILE A 74 2.23 7.19 3.04
C ILE A 74 3.26 7.85 3.97
N LEU A 75 3.91 7.04 4.83
CA LEU A 75 4.83 7.52 5.85
C LEU A 75 6.14 8.06 5.25
N CYS A 76 6.61 7.52 4.13
CA CYS A 76 7.78 8.01 3.39
C CYS A 76 7.68 9.51 3.05
N TYR A 77 6.47 10.01 2.78
CA TYR A 77 6.24 11.40 2.39
C TYR A 77 5.58 12.25 3.47
N LYS A 78 5.46 11.74 4.71
CA LYS A 78 4.75 12.41 5.82
C LYS A 78 3.33 12.86 5.45
N SER A 79 2.67 12.09 4.58
CA SER A 79 1.33 12.41 4.11
C SER A 79 0.29 12.05 5.18
N GLY A 80 -0.72 12.91 5.37
CA GLY A 80 -1.79 12.67 6.34
C GLY A 80 -2.62 11.44 5.95
N THR A 81 -2.86 10.53 6.88
CA THR A 81 -3.57 9.28 6.62
C THR A 81 -5.04 9.54 6.28
N SER A 82 -5.50 9.10 5.12
CA SER A 82 -6.92 9.04 4.75
C SER A 82 -7.69 8.07 5.66
N GLU A 83 -8.96 8.35 5.91
CA GLU A 83 -9.79 7.68 6.93
C GLU A 83 -9.92 6.17 6.71
N ASP A 84 -9.94 5.73 5.45
CA ASP A 84 -9.97 4.31 5.06
C ASP A 84 -8.67 3.56 5.37
N GLN A 85 -7.52 4.24 5.45
CA GLN A 85 -6.24 3.64 5.81
C GLN A 85 -5.99 3.56 7.32
N LYS A 86 -6.82 4.24 8.16
CA LYS A 86 -6.68 4.17 9.63
C LYS A 86 -6.85 2.75 10.17
N ALA A 87 -7.61 1.89 9.48
CA ALA A 87 -7.80 0.50 9.88
C ALA A 87 -6.56 -0.39 9.65
N CYS A 88 -5.60 0.05 8.83
CA CYS A 88 -4.37 -0.71 8.51
C CYS A 88 -3.18 -0.40 9.41
N CYS A 89 -3.05 0.84 9.90
CA CYS A 89 -2.03 1.23 10.88
C CYS A 89 -2.39 0.73 12.27
#